data_AF-A0A2C6MIX0-F1
#
_entry.id   AF-A0A2C6MIX0-F1
#
_cell.length_a   1.000
_cell.length_b   1.000
_cell.length_c   1.000
_cell.angle_alpha   90.00
_cell.angle_beta   90.00
_cell.angle_gamma   90.00
#
_symmetry.space_group_name_H-M   'P 1'
#
loop_
_entity.id
_entity.type
_entity.pdbx_description
1 polymer ?
#
loop_
_entity_poly.entity_id
_entity_poly.type
_entity_poly.pdbx_seq_one_letter_code
_entity_poly.pdbx_strand_id
1 'polypeptide(L)'
;MNNKLLQFLTTELPELTNLVFMEEVEDDLIKLVTKVDEDCLEEAFNALRKLNANPRLGKRLEDKYGMDLTDYFKHYVCNANVRIVYKQSVVDGQLIAEIWTIACRKDFEAYVRTFNRLQARKR
;
A
#
# COMPACT_ATOMS: atom_id res chain seq x y z
N MET A 1 -15.04 -3.99 -14.88
CA MET A 1 -14.03 -4.24 -13.84
C MET A 1 -12.85 -4.95 -14.50
N ASN A 2 -11.61 -4.51 -14.29
CA ASN A 2 -10.44 -5.13 -14.93
C ASN A 2 -10.31 -6.59 -14.45
N ASN A 3 -10.29 -7.56 -15.38
CA ASN A 3 -10.28 -8.99 -15.05
C ASN A 3 -9.09 -9.38 -14.17
N LYS A 4 -7.95 -8.70 -14.34
CA LYS A 4 -6.74 -8.91 -13.56
C LYS A 4 -6.88 -8.42 -12.13
N LEU A 5 -7.52 -7.27 -11.93
CA LEU A 5 -7.85 -6.78 -10.59
C LEU A 5 -8.81 -7.73 -9.88
N LEU A 6 -9.85 -8.20 -10.58
CA LEU A 6 -10.81 -9.15 -9.99
C LEU A 6 -10.14 -10.46 -9.58
N GLN A 7 -9.27 -10.99 -10.43
CA GLN A 7 -8.48 -12.18 -10.11
C GLN A 7 -7.58 -11.91 -8.89
N PHE A 8 -6.82 -10.81 -8.90
CA PHE A 8 -5.93 -10.48 -7.80
C PHE A 8 -6.70 -10.36 -6.47
N LEU A 9 -7.82 -9.63 -6.44
CA LEU A 9 -8.63 -9.44 -5.23
C LEU A 9 -9.25 -10.74 -4.71
N THR A 10 -9.72 -11.62 -5.61
CA THR A 10 -10.47 -12.82 -5.20
C THR A 10 -9.60 -14.04 -4.96
N THR A 11 -8.47 -14.17 -5.65
CA THR A 11 -7.62 -15.38 -5.58
C THR A 11 -6.28 -15.16 -4.92
N GLU A 12 -5.67 -13.98 -5.08
CA GLU A 12 -4.29 -13.77 -4.62
C GLU A 12 -4.22 -13.01 -3.30
N LEU A 13 -5.00 -11.95 -3.16
CA LEU A 13 -5.03 -11.12 -1.96
C LEU A 13 -5.29 -11.94 -0.68
N PRO A 14 -6.21 -12.92 -0.65
CA PRO A 14 -6.44 -13.76 0.53
C PRO A 14 -5.24 -14.63 0.94
N GLU A 15 -4.35 -14.95 -0.01
CA GLU A 15 -3.16 -15.78 0.23
C GLU A 15 -1.98 -14.97 0.80
N LEU A 16 -2.09 -13.63 0.83
CA LEU A 16 -1.05 -12.73 1.37
C LEU A 16 -1.16 -12.61 2.90
N THR A 17 -0.85 -13.70 3.60
CA THR A 17 -1.07 -13.86 5.05
C THR A 17 -0.24 -12.93 5.96
N ASN A 18 0.87 -12.37 5.47
CA ASN A 18 1.70 -11.42 6.22
C ASN A 18 1.32 -9.96 5.92
N LEU A 19 0.24 -9.73 5.18
CA LEU A 19 -0.31 -8.41 4.91
C LEU A 19 -1.66 -8.24 5.59
N VAL A 20 -1.89 -7.06 6.17
CA VAL A 20 -3.20 -6.63 6.63
C VAL A 20 -3.59 -5.39 5.85
N PHE A 21 -4.76 -5.39 5.22
CA PHE A 21 -5.21 -4.27 4.40
C PHE A 21 -6.18 -3.39 5.18
N MET A 22 -5.98 -2.07 5.16
CA MET A 22 -7.02 -1.14 5.59
C MET A 22 -8.22 -1.24 4.65
N GLU A 23 -9.43 -1.03 5.17
CA GLU A 23 -10.69 -1.15 4.39
C GLU A 23 -10.69 -0.29 3.12
N GLU A 24 -10.01 0.85 3.13
CA GLU A 24 -9.96 1.76 1.98
C GLU A 24 -8.92 1.36 0.91
N VAL A 25 -8.15 0.28 1.11
CA VAL A 25 -7.13 -0.15 0.14
C VAL A 25 -7.73 -0.83 -1.08
N GLU A 26 -8.90 -1.47 -0.95
CA GLU A 26 -9.60 -2.00 -2.12
C GLU A 26 -9.98 -0.86 -3.09
N ASP A 27 -10.54 0.23 -2.55
CA ASP A 27 -10.82 1.46 -3.28
C ASP A 27 -9.57 2.07 -3.93
N ASP A 28 -8.43 2.00 -3.24
CA ASP A 28 -7.15 2.45 -3.78
C ASP A 28 -6.75 1.65 -5.02
N LEU A 29 -6.89 0.31 -4.98
CA LEU A 29 -6.59 -0.57 -6.10
C LEU A 29 -7.56 -0.34 -7.28
N ILE A 30 -8.85 -0.16 -7.01
CA ILE A 30 -9.86 0.19 -8.03
C ILE A 30 -9.50 1.51 -8.72
N LYS A 31 -9.12 2.54 -7.94
CA LYS A 31 -8.69 3.84 -8.47
C LYS A 31 -7.35 3.75 -9.19
N LEU A 32 -6.46 2.84 -8.79
CA LEU A 32 -5.15 2.68 -9.41
C LEU A 32 -5.30 2.16 -10.84
N VAL A 33 -6.16 1.16 -11.06
CA VAL A 33 -6.44 0.56 -12.38
C VAL A 33 -6.87 1.59 -13.44
N THR A 34 -7.52 2.68 -13.04
CA THR A 34 -7.93 3.73 -13.98
C THR A 34 -6.84 4.77 -14.27
N LYS A 35 -5.73 4.71 -13.52
CA LYS A 35 -4.64 5.70 -13.56
C LYS A 35 -3.32 5.17 -14.10
N VAL A 36 -3.15 3.85 -14.21
CA VAL A 36 -1.90 3.21 -14.65
C VAL A 36 -2.16 2.14 -15.70
N ASP A 37 -1.12 1.78 -16.46
CA ASP A 37 -1.17 0.67 -17.41
C ASP A 37 -1.10 -0.71 -16.71
N GLU A 38 -1.31 -1.77 -17.49
CA GLU A 38 -1.37 -3.14 -16.96
C GLU A 38 -0.03 -3.64 -16.41
N ASP A 39 1.09 -3.16 -16.95
CA ASP A 39 2.44 -3.51 -16.51
C ASP A 39 2.72 -2.90 -15.14
N CYS A 40 2.40 -1.62 -14.97
CA CYS A 40 2.50 -0.94 -13.68
C CYS A 40 1.57 -1.56 -12.63
N LEU A 41 0.37 -1.98 -13.04
CA LEU A 41 -0.53 -2.72 -12.15
C LEU A 41 0.08 -4.05 -11.70
N GLU A 42 0.70 -4.81 -12.62
CA GLU A 42 1.41 -6.05 -12.28
C GLU A 42 2.59 -5.81 -11.35
N GLU A 43 3.36 -4.74 -11.57
CA GLU A 43 4.42 -4.35 -10.66
C GLU A 43 3.89 -4.06 -9.25
N ALA A 44 2.72 -3.43 -9.13
CA ALA A 44 2.09 -3.17 -7.84
C ALA A 44 1.68 -4.45 -7.12
N PHE A 45 1.10 -5.41 -7.85
CA PHE A 45 0.78 -6.73 -7.30
C PHE A 45 2.05 -7.48 -6.87
N ASN A 46 3.09 -7.46 -7.69
CA ASN A 46 4.39 -8.04 -7.35
C ASN A 46 5.02 -7.38 -6.13
N ALA A 47 4.86 -6.07 -5.96
CA ALA A 47 5.34 -5.37 -4.78
C ALA A 47 4.61 -5.84 -3.50
N LEU A 48 3.29 -6.07 -3.57
CA LEU A 48 2.54 -6.67 -2.46
C LEU A 48 3.03 -8.09 -2.16
N ARG A 49 3.24 -8.94 -3.18
CA ARG A 49 3.81 -10.29 -3.00
C ARG A 49 5.19 -10.23 -2.32
N LYS A 50 6.05 -9.28 -2.71
CA LYS A 50 7.37 -9.07 -2.09
C LYS A 50 7.27 -8.57 -0.65
N LEU A 51 6.33 -7.68 -0.34
CA LEU A 51 6.09 -7.21 1.02
C LEU A 51 5.53 -8.33 1.90
N ASN A 52 4.68 -9.20 1.36
CA ASN A 52 4.20 -10.40 2.04
C ASN A 52 5.35 -11.34 2.41
N ALA A 53 6.29 -11.55 1.49
CA ALA A 53 7.48 -12.35 1.77
C ALA A 53 8.45 -11.66 2.74
N ASN A 54 8.55 -10.33 2.70
CA ASN A 54 9.43 -9.54 3.55
C ASN A 54 8.85 -8.16 3.89
N PRO A 55 8.20 -8.00 5.05
CA PRO A 55 7.67 -6.71 5.49
C PRO A 55 8.73 -5.61 5.69
N ARG A 56 10.03 -5.96 5.72
CA ARG A 56 11.14 -5.01 5.85
C ARG A 56 11.57 -4.32 4.56
N LEU A 57 10.95 -4.64 3.43
CA LEU A 57 11.40 -4.27 2.08
C LEU A 57 11.13 -2.79 1.65
N GLY A 58 10.89 -1.88 2.59
CA GLY A 58 10.52 -0.49 2.33
C GLY A 58 11.46 0.53 2.97
N LYS A 59 11.28 1.80 2.62
CA LYS A 59 12.00 2.92 3.24
C LYS A 59 11.10 3.60 4.26
N ARG A 60 11.65 3.90 5.45
CA ARG A 60 10.94 4.67 6.47
C ARG A 60 10.48 6.02 5.90
N LEU A 61 9.27 6.43 6.25
CA LEU A 61 8.78 7.79 6.02
C LEU A 61 9.34 8.72 7.10
N GLU A 62 9.48 9.98 6.72
CA GLU A 62 9.94 11.03 7.61
C GLU A 62 8.77 11.98 7.85
N ASP A 63 8.81 12.73 8.95
CA ASP A 63 7.93 13.87 9.11
C ASP A 63 8.29 14.92 8.06
N LYS A 64 7.41 15.06 7.07
CA LYS A 64 7.53 16.07 6.01
C LYS A 64 6.16 16.66 5.73
N TYR A 65 6.17 17.95 5.43
CA TYR A 65 4.97 18.70 5.05
C TYR A 65 3.87 18.75 6.12
N GLY A 66 4.24 18.66 7.41
CA GLY A 66 3.31 18.68 8.54
C GLY A 66 2.48 17.40 8.68
N MET A 67 2.90 16.31 8.03
CA MET A 67 2.28 14.99 8.14
C MET A 67 3.26 14.06 8.86
N ASP A 68 3.03 13.86 10.16
CA ASP A 68 3.83 12.88 10.92
C ASP A 68 3.44 11.45 10.51
N LEU A 69 4.29 10.89 9.66
CA LEU A 69 4.23 9.50 9.19
C LEU A 69 5.51 8.74 9.58
N THR A 70 6.21 9.15 10.65
CA THR A 70 7.51 8.59 11.01
C THR A 70 7.49 7.09 11.32
N ASP A 71 6.36 6.53 11.72
CA ASP A 71 6.21 5.08 11.98
C ASP A 71 5.79 4.28 10.74
N TYR A 72 5.69 4.93 9.59
CA TYR A 72 5.28 4.33 8.33
C TYR A 72 6.47 4.12 7.39
N PHE A 73 6.24 3.28 6.39
CA PHE A 73 7.18 2.91 5.35
C PHE A 73 6.54 3.11 3.99
N LYS A 74 7.39 3.31 2.98
CA LYS A 74 7.00 3.35 1.57
C LYS A 74 7.77 2.32 0.76
N HIS A 75 7.07 1.68 -0.16
CA HIS A 75 7.66 0.91 -1.24
C HIS A 75 7.37 1.61 -2.58
N TYR A 76 8.38 1.69 -3.46
CA TYR A 76 8.27 2.33 -4.77
C TYR A 76 7.92 1.28 -5.83
N VAL A 77 6.99 1.64 -6.72
CA VAL A 77 6.52 0.79 -7.82
C VAL A 77 6.47 1.63 -9.10
N CYS A 78 6.64 1.02 -10.27
CA CYS A 78 6.54 1.67 -11.59
C CYS A 78 7.46 2.87 -11.72
N ASN A 79 8.78 2.67 -11.57
CA ASN A 79 9.76 3.77 -11.57
C ASN A 79 9.43 4.89 -10.57
N ALA A 80 8.89 4.51 -9.40
CA ALA A 80 8.44 5.41 -8.32
C ALA A 80 7.23 6.30 -8.66
N ASN A 81 6.46 5.95 -9.69
CA ASN A 81 5.18 6.59 -10.01
C ASN A 81 4.03 6.11 -9.12
N VAL A 82 4.15 4.94 -8.50
CA VAL A 82 3.19 4.40 -7.53
C VAL A 82 3.89 4.16 -6.20
N ARG A 83 3.17 4.38 -5.10
CA ARG A 83 3.65 4.12 -3.75
C ARG A 83 2.66 3.27 -2.98
N ILE A 84 3.21 2.25 -2.32
CA ILE A 84 2.53 1.49 -1.28
C ILE A 84 3.03 2.05 0.05
N VAL A 85 2.14 2.65 0.83
CA VAL A 85 2.41 3.13 2.18
C VAL A 85 1.88 2.09 3.15
N TYR A 86 2.72 1.69 4.10
CA TYR A 86 2.41 0.63 5.03
C TYR A 86 3.06 0.87 6.39
N LYS A 87 2.57 0.21 7.43
CA LYS A 87 3.16 0.18 8.76
C LYS A 87 3.67 -1.23 9.06
N GLN A 88 4.78 -1.33 9.77
CA GLN A 88 5.27 -2.61 10.27
C GLN A 88 4.68 -2.87 11.65
N SER A 89 4.08 -4.04 11.84
CA SER A 89 3.48 -4.43 13.11
C SER A 89 3.87 -5.87 13.45
N VAL A 90 3.82 -6.21 14.74
CA VAL A 90 4.05 -7.58 15.20
C VAL A 90 2.72 -8.15 15.70
N VAL A 91 2.27 -9.22 15.06
CA VAL A 91 1.06 -9.97 15.44
C VAL A 91 1.49 -11.39 15.73
N ASP A 92 1.18 -11.89 16.93
CA ASP A 92 1.55 -13.24 17.39
C ASP A 92 3.04 -13.58 17.22
N GLY A 93 3.91 -12.57 17.44
CA GLY A 93 5.36 -12.70 17.30
C GLY A 93 5.88 -12.67 15.86
N GLN A 94 5.00 -12.54 14.87
CA GLN A 94 5.35 -12.42 13.45
C GLN A 94 5.29 -10.97 12.99
N LEU A 95 6.31 -10.56 12.22
CA LEU A 95 6.32 -9.24 11.60
C LEU A 95 5.39 -9.28 10.38
N ILE A 96 4.46 -8.33 10.32
CA ILE A 96 3.52 -8.13 9.22
C ILE A 96 3.64 -6.71 8.65
N ALA A 97 3.11 -6.50 7.44
CA ALA A 97 2.92 -5.18 6.86
C ALA A 97 1.43 -4.83 6.80
N GLU A 98 1.02 -3.82 7.57
CA GLU A 98 -0.30 -3.21 7.44
C GLU A 98 -0.28 -2.26 6.25
N ILE A 99 -0.95 -2.59 5.16
CA ILE A 99 -1.06 -1.73 3.98
C ILE A 99 -2.09 -0.65 4.26
N TRP A 100 -1.63 0.60 4.28
CA TRP A 100 -2.45 1.76 4.59
C TRP A 100 -2.93 2.50 3.35
N THR A 101 -2.12 2.56 2.29
CA THR A 101 -2.49 3.28 1.07
C THR A 101 -1.73 2.76 -0.14
N ILE A 102 -2.40 2.68 -1.28
CA ILE A 102 -1.76 2.48 -2.60
C ILE A 102 -2.20 3.62 -3.52
N ALA A 103 -1.26 4.43 -3.99
CA ALA A 103 -1.62 5.54 -4.87
C ALA A 103 -0.46 6.00 -5.74
N CYS A 104 -0.80 6.74 -6.79
CA CYS A 104 0.17 7.43 -7.61
C CYS A 104 0.97 8.46 -6.79
N ARG A 105 2.17 8.78 -7.25
CA ARG A 105 3.07 9.74 -6.62
C ARG A 105 2.56 11.16 -6.69
N LYS A 106 1.77 11.47 -7.72
CA LYS A 106 1.32 12.81 -8.07
C LYS A 106 0.65 13.49 -6.86
N ASP A 107 0.97 14.77 -6.65
CA ASP A 107 0.36 15.62 -5.62
C ASP A 107 0.43 15.06 -4.19
N PHE A 108 1.45 14.24 -3.89
CA PHE A 108 1.63 13.58 -2.59
C PHE A 108 0.42 12.72 -2.18
N GLU A 109 -0.39 12.26 -3.14
CA GLU A 109 -1.67 11.58 -2.93
C GLU A 109 -1.58 10.43 -1.92
N ALA A 110 -0.54 9.59 -2.03
CA ALA A 110 -0.31 8.49 -1.11
C ALA A 110 -0.14 8.96 0.35
N TYR A 111 0.61 10.04 0.59
CA TYR A 111 0.89 10.53 1.95
C TYR A 111 -0.31 11.25 2.55
N VAL A 112 -0.99 12.09 1.75
CA VAL A 112 -2.19 12.81 2.18
C VAL A 112 -3.29 11.81 2.56
N ARG A 113 -3.50 10.76 1.75
CA ARG A 113 -4.46 9.70 2.08
C ARG A 113 -4.10 8.98 3.37
N THR A 114 -2.85 8.54 3.53
CA THR A 114 -2.40 7.86 4.77
C THR A 114 -2.60 8.76 5.99
N PHE A 115 -2.18 10.03 5.91
CA PHE A 115 -2.33 10.98 7.02
C PHE A 115 -3.79 11.22 7.37
N ASN A 116 -4.67 11.44 6.38
CA ASN A 116 -6.09 11.64 6.63
C ASN A 116 -6.74 10.40 7.28
N ARG A 117 -6.39 9.19 6.80
CA ARG A 117 -6.85 7.91 7.39
C ARG A 117 -6.40 7.75 8.83
N LEU A 118 -5.16 8.13 9.13
CA LEU A 118 -4.61 8.11 10.48
C LEU A 118 -5.35 9.09 11.39
N GLN A 119 -5.57 10.32 10.93
CA GLN A 119 -6.27 11.35 11.72
C GLN A 119 -7.74 10.99 11.95
N ALA A 120 -8.41 10.35 10.99
CA ALA A 120 -9.79 9.89 11.15
C ALA A 120 -9.94 8.81 12.24
N ARG A 121 -8.94 7.94 12.40
CA ARG A 121 -8.92 6.85 13.39
C ARG A 121 -8.48 7.27 14.79
N LYS A 122 -7.86 8.46 14.93
CA LYS A 122 -7.50 9.06 16.22
C LYS A 122 -8.65 9.81 16.89
N ARG A 123 -9.75 10.03 16.16
CA ARG A 123 -10.96 10.70 16.64
C ARG A 123 -11.94 9.68 17.19
#